data_AF-N6TCP9-F1
#
_entry.id   AF-N6TCP9-F1
#
_cell.length_a   1.000
_cell.length_b   1.000
_cell.length_c   1.000
_cell.angle_alpha   90.00
_cell.angle_beta   90.00
_cell.angle_gamma   90.00
#
_symmetry.space_group_name_H-M   'P 1'
#
loop_
_entity.id
_entity.type
_entity.pdbx_description
1 polymer ?
#
loop_
_entity_poly.entity_id
_entity_poly.type
_entity_poly.pdbx_seq_one_letter_code
_entity_poly.pdbx_strand_id
1 'polypeptide(L)'
;MPGWVLFSILLLYENPVLISASGDSTIKESVSASVRDVQGLQLLVQEILLKTFESGKCILILADSMYRPLFQGPWFRRYKGSASFIMIHTDDAEDLLAPCKATQASLDLARNNSCQLYIILVANGHQVGRLLKFGDRYRLLNTRANYLMLFDSRLFSEELLFLWKRIINVVFIRQFSGKAQNDWFELSTVPFPIAFRDVLAPRRLDVWNRSQFRKGSVLFKDKTWDLKNETLRVAVFAHVPGTLKANTSSLRTIDIGPAFAGSEIEAICYSINKF
;
A
#
# COMPACT_ATOMS: atom_id res chain seq x y z
N MET A 1 -45.81 16.00 18.97
CA MET A 1 -44.81 16.39 17.97
C MET A 1 -43.43 16.38 18.61
N PRO A 2 -42.57 15.45 18.19
CA PRO A 2 -41.19 15.82 17.88
C PRO A 2 -40.78 15.26 16.51
N GLY A 3 -40.10 16.11 15.72
CA GLY A 3 -39.66 15.82 14.36
C GLY A 3 -38.40 14.99 14.31
N TRP A 4 -38.46 13.92 13.54
CA TRP A 4 -37.33 13.14 13.08
C TRP A 4 -36.73 13.83 11.85
N VAL A 5 -35.48 14.28 11.93
CA VAL A 5 -34.72 14.70 10.74
C VAL A 5 -34.04 13.46 10.17
N LEU A 6 -34.71 12.84 9.20
CA LEU A 6 -34.14 11.87 8.26
C LEU A 6 -33.14 12.59 7.36
N PHE A 7 -31.84 12.35 7.55
CA PHE A 7 -30.84 12.63 6.52
C PHE A 7 -30.86 11.49 5.50
N SER A 8 -31.54 11.74 4.38
CA SER A 8 -31.58 10.87 3.22
C SER A 8 -30.19 10.76 2.57
N ILE A 9 -29.63 9.55 2.58
CA ILE A 9 -28.51 9.16 1.72
C ILE A 9 -29.10 8.78 0.36
N LEU A 10 -29.01 9.70 -0.61
CA LEU A 10 -29.33 9.45 -2.00
C LEU A 10 -28.12 8.75 -2.66
N LEU A 11 -28.26 7.45 -2.88
CA LEU A 11 -27.51 6.71 -3.89
C LEU A 11 -27.89 7.27 -5.26
N LEU A 12 -27.07 8.17 -5.82
CA LEU A 12 -27.19 8.57 -7.22
C LEU A 12 -26.22 7.74 -8.08
N TYR A 13 -26.85 6.78 -8.73
CA TYR A 13 -26.38 6.02 -9.87
C TYR A 13 -26.74 6.86 -11.11
N GLU A 14 -25.81 7.65 -11.65
CA GLU A 14 -25.99 8.28 -12.97
C GLU A 14 -24.63 8.66 -13.59
N ASN A 15 -24.58 8.55 -14.92
CA ASN A 15 -23.40 8.54 -15.78
C ASN A 15 -22.41 9.70 -15.58
N PRO A 16 -21.09 9.49 -15.70
CA PRO A 16 -20.16 10.60 -15.81
C PRO A 16 -20.23 11.22 -17.22
N VAL A 17 -20.63 12.50 -17.26
CA VAL A 17 -20.59 13.38 -18.43
C VAL A 17 -19.13 13.58 -18.86
N LEU A 18 -18.84 13.21 -20.12
CA LEU A 18 -17.59 13.48 -20.83
C LEU A 18 -17.67 14.88 -21.44
N ILE A 19 -16.74 15.77 -21.08
CA ILE A 19 -16.45 16.99 -21.84
C ILE A 19 -15.02 16.85 -22.37
N SER A 20 -14.90 16.72 -23.69
CA SER A 20 -13.64 16.66 -24.44
C SER A 20 -13.54 17.90 -25.32
N ALA A 21 -12.47 18.68 -25.14
CA ALA A 21 -12.07 19.72 -26.08
C ALA A 21 -10.91 19.20 -26.95
N SER A 22 -11.11 19.31 -28.26
CA SER A 22 -10.21 18.89 -29.34
C SER A 22 -9.00 19.82 -29.52
N GLY A 23 -7.86 19.26 -29.92
CA GLY A 23 -6.66 19.96 -30.38
C GLY A 23 -5.65 18.99 -30.98
N ASP A 24 -5.03 19.39 -32.09
CA ASP A 24 -4.62 18.59 -33.25
C ASP A 24 -3.23 17.90 -33.18
N SER A 25 -3.07 16.96 -34.10
CA SER A 25 -2.05 15.99 -34.51
C SER A 25 -0.54 16.28 -34.37
N THR A 26 0.16 15.35 -33.71
CA THR A 26 1.44 14.73 -34.13
C THR A 26 1.89 13.63 -33.14
N ILE A 27 1.07 12.59 -32.90
CA ILE A 27 1.41 11.54 -31.93
C ILE A 27 0.86 10.18 -32.38
N LYS A 28 1.57 9.47 -33.26
CA LYS A 28 1.15 8.10 -33.67
C LYS A 28 2.09 6.99 -33.20
N GLU A 29 3.36 7.28 -32.94
CA GLU A 29 4.33 6.24 -32.58
C GLU A 29 4.48 6.07 -31.05
N SER A 30 4.54 7.18 -30.30
CA SER A 30 4.61 7.19 -28.82
C SER A 30 3.29 6.83 -28.11
N VAL A 31 2.13 7.05 -28.75
CA VAL A 31 0.81 6.66 -28.21
C VAL A 31 0.59 5.15 -28.28
N SER A 32 1.15 4.45 -29.27
CA SER A 32 0.98 3.00 -29.37
C SER A 32 1.76 2.23 -28.30
N ALA A 33 2.90 2.75 -27.85
CA ALA A 33 3.68 2.14 -26.77
C ALA A 33 2.97 2.35 -25.43
N SER A 34 2.57 3.59 -25.12
CA SER A 34 1.87 3.90 -23.86
C SER A 34 0.52 3.17 -23.71
N VAL A 35 -0.24 3.01 -24.80
CA VAL A 35 -1.53 2.28 -24.76
C VAL A 35 -1.33 0.77 -24.54
N ARG A 36 -0.26 0.17 -25.11
CA ARG A 36 0.06 -1.26 -24.92
C ARG A 36 0.56 -1.56 -23.51
N ASP A 37 1.39 -0.66 -22.97
CA ASP A 37 1.92 -0.73 -21.60
C ASP A 37 0.79 -0.78 -20.56
N VAL A 38 -0.26 0.01 -20.77
CA VAL A 38 -1.43 0.09 -19.91
C VAL A 38 -2.22 -1.22 -19.93
N GLN A 39 -2.40 -1.87 -21.09
CA GLN A 39 -3.19 -3.11 -21.15
C GLN A 39 -2.53 -4.29 -20.41
N GLY A 40 -1.21 -4.46 -20.55
CA GLY A 40 -0.46 -5.50 -19.83
C GLY A 40 -0.53 -5.31 -18.32
N LEU A 41 -0.37 -4.06 -17.87
CA LEU A 41 -0.47 -3.72 -16.44
C LEU A 41 -1.88 -3.96 -15.89
N GLN A 42 -2.93 -3.69 -16.68
CA GLN A 42 -4.31 -3.96 -16.28
C GLN A 42 -4.54 -5.44 -15.96
N LEU A 43 -4.05 -6.33 -16.81
CA LEU A 43 -4.16 -7.78 -16.63
C LEU A 43 -3.39 -8.24 -15.39
N LEU A 44 -2.17 -7.74 -15.20
CA LEU A 44 -1.38 -8.02 -14.01
C LEU A 44 -2.11 -7.61 -12.73
N VAL A 45 -2.62 -6.38 -12.66
CA VAL A 45 -3.35 -5.88 -11.48
C VAL A 45 -4.60 -6.72 -11.21
N GLN A 46 -5.34 -7.13 -12.25
CA GLN A 46 -6.49 -8.03 -12.11
C GLN A 46 -6.10 -9.39 -11.52
N GLU A 47 -5.02 -10.00 -12.01
CA GLU A 47 -4.54 -11.28 -11.49
C GLU A 47 -4.05 -11.17 -10.04
N ILE A 48 -3.34 -10.09 -9.70
CA ILE A 48 -2.90 -9.82 -8.32
C ILE A 48 -4.11 -9.71 -7.40
N LEU A 49 -5.16 -8.99 -7.82
CA LEU A 49 -6.39 -8.84 -7.06
C LEU A 49 -7.08 -10.18 -6.84
N LEU A 50 -7.23 -11.00 -7.88
CA LEU A 50 -7.86 -12.31 -7.77
C LEU A 50 -7.10 -13.25 -6.83
N LYS A 51 -5.77 -13.14 -6.74
CA LYS A 51 -4.94 -13.96 -5.85
C LYS A 51 -4.88 -13.46 -4.41
N THR A 52 -4.99 -12.15 -4.20
CA THR A 52 -4.73 -11.51 -2.90
C THR A 52 -6.00 -11.22 -2.13
N PHE A 53 -7.10 -10.98 -2.85
CA PHE A 53 -8.27 -10.35 -2.27
C PHE A 53 -9.34 -11.36 -1.88
N GLU A 54 -9.78 -11.26 -0.63
CA GLU A 54 -10.93 -11.99 -0.11
C GLU A 54 -12.17 -11.09 -0.18
N SER A 55 -13.35 -11.67 -0.36
CA SER A 55 -14.61 -10.93 -0.47
C SER A 55 -14.89 -10.04 0.77
N GLY A 56 -15.52 -8.90 0.55
CA GLY A 56 -15.97 -7.96 1.58
C GLY A 56 -14.95 -6.92 2.03
N LYS A 57 -13.76 -6.90 1.43
CA LYS A 57 -12.68 -5.96 1.80
C LYS A 57 -12.85 -4.60 1.07
N CYS A 58 -12.23 -3.55 1.61
CA CYS A 58 -12.11 -2.24 0.96
C CYS A 58 -10.76 -2.11 0.24
N ILE A 59 -10.80 -1.56 -0.98
CA ILE A 59 -9.65 -1.25 -1.82
C ILE A 59 -9.59 0.25 -2.06
N LEU A 60 -8.47 0.88 -1.72
CA LEU A 60 -8.14 2.22 -2.17
C LEU A 60 -7.33 2.13 -3.46
N ILE A 61 -7.75 2.86 -4.49
CA ILE A 61 -7.01 3.02 -5.73
C ILE A 61 -6.69 4.49 -5.89
N LEU A 62 -5.41 4.81 -6.07
CA LEU A 62 -4.92 6.16 -6.37
C LEU A 62 -4.17 6.10 -7.69
N ALA A 63 -4.65 6.85 -8.68
CA ALA A 63 -4.06 6.87 -10.01
C ALA A 63 -4.01 8.28 -10.61
N ASP A 64 -2.93 8.56 -11.32
CA ASP A 64 -2.74 9.77 -12.11
C ASP A 64 -3.46 9.69 -13.47
N SER A 65 -3.29 10.71 -14.30
CA SER A 65 -3.86 10.78 -15.65
C SER A 65 -3.44 9.61 -16.56
N MET A 66 -2.22 9.09 -16.37
CA MET A 66 -1.64 8.01 -17.17
C MET A 66 -2.25 6.64 -16.85
N TYR A 67 -2.47 6.33 -15.58
CA TYR A 67 -2.95 5.02 -15.13
C TYR A 67 -4.45 4.97 -14.83
N ARG A 68 -5.12 6.11 -14.76
CA ARG A 68 -6.59 6.18 -14.63
C ARG A 68 -7.34 5.33 -15.65
N PRO A 69 -6.95 5.23 -16.95
CA PRO A 69 -7.65 4.40 -17.92
C PRO A 69 -7.71 2.90 -17.57
N LEU A 70 -6.87 2.40 -16.65
CA LEU A 70 -6.93 1.01 -16.17
C LEU A 70 -8.22 0.70 -15.42
N PHE A 71 -8.79 1.70 -14.75
CA PHE A 71 -9.89 1.57 -13.79
C PHE A 71 -11.18 2.20 -14.34
N GLN A 72 -11.69 1.65 -15.44
CA GLN A 72 -12.97 2.08 -16.03
C GLN A 72 -14.15 1.27 -15.47
N GLY A 73 -15.38 1.72 -15.74
CA GLY A 73 -16.61 1.04 -15.32
C GLY A 73 -16.64 -0.48 -15.53
N PRO A 74 -16.21 -1.03 -16.70
CA PRO A 74 -16.12 -2.48 -16.89
C PRO A 74 -15.23 -3.20 -15.88
N TRP A 75 -14.15 -2.56 -15.45
CA TRP A 75 -13.22 -3.12 -14.47
C TRP A 75 -13.90 -3.26 -13.10
N PHE A 76 -14.58 -2.22 -12.62
CA PHE A 76 -15.30 -2.27 -11.34
C PHE A 76 -16.49 -3.23 -11.34
N ARG A 77 -17.20 -3.34 -12.48
CA ARG A 77 -18.32 -4.28 -12.62
C ARG A 77 -17.91 -5.74 -12.37
N ARG A 78 -16.67 -6.11 -12.70
CA ARG A 78 -16.15 -7.47 -12.47
C ARG A 78 -16.08 -7.84 -10.99
N TYR A 79 -15.90 -6.86 -10.11
CA TYR A 79 -15.74 -7.04 -8.67
C TYR A 79 -16.97 -6.54 -7.88
N LYS A 80 -18.06 -6.24 -8.58
CA LYS A 80 -19.30 -5.74 -7.97
C LYS A 80 -19.83 -6.78 -6.97
N GLY A 81 -20.04 -6.35 -5.73
CA GLY A 81 -20.52 -7.20 -4.63
C GLY A 81 -19.42 -7.97 -3.90
N SER A 82 -18.18 -8.02 -4.41
CA SER A 82 -17.05 -8.66 -3.75
C SER A 82 -16.11 -7.68 -3.05
N ALA A 83 -16.03 -6.43 -3.52
CA ALA A 83 -15.15 -5.41 -2.97
C ALA A 83 -15.84 -4.04 -2.96
N SER A 84 -15.50 -3.20 -1.98
CA SER A 84 -15.75 -1.76 -2.04
C SER A 84 -14.51 -1.04 -2.54
N PHE A 85 -14.71 -0.04 -3.41
CA PHE A 85 -13.63 0.71 -4.03
C PHE A 85 -13.74 2.18 -3.66
N ILE A 86 -12.61 2.76 -3.28
CA ILE A 86 -12.43 4.21 -3.19
C ILE A 86 -11.41 4.56 -4.27
N MET A 87 -11.81 5.36 -5.25
CA MET A 87 -10.94 5.79 -6.34
C MET A 87 -10.58 7.25 -6.14
N ILE A 88 -9.29 7.53 -5.99
CA ILE A 88 -8.73 8.87 -5.96
C ILE A 88 -8.06 9.11 -7.32
N HIS A 89 -8.50 10.16 -7.98
CA HIS A 89 -7.81 10.69 -9.15
C HIS A 89 -6.91 11.83 -8.68
N THR A 90 -5.62 11.67 -8.90
CA THR A 90 -4.64 12.73 -8.62
C THR A 90 -4.44 13.55 -9.86
N ASP A 91 -4.53 14.88 -9.69
CA ASP A 91 -4.14 15.83 -10.72
C ASP A 91 -2.61 15.92 -10.78
N ASP A 92 -2.06 16.01 -11.99
CA ASP A 92 -0.61 16.11 -12.21
C ASP A 92 -0.02 17.39 -11.57
N ALA A 93 -0.85 18.42 -11.36
CA ALA A 93 -0.47 19.66 -10.69
C ALA A 93 -0.66 19.62 -9.15
N GLU A 94 -1.29 18.59 -8.60
CA GLU A 94 -1.55 18.48 -7.16
C GLU A 94 -0.26 18.15 -6.40
N ASP A 95 -0.03 18.86 -5.29
CA ASP A 95 1.06 18.53 -4.36
C ASP A 95 0.57 17.51 -3.32
N LEU A 96 1.03 16.27 -3.41
CA LEU A 96 0.62 15.22 -2.48
C LEU A 96 1.26 15.31 -1.09
N LEU A 97 2.15 16.27 -0.83
CA LEU A 97 2.57 16.59 0.54
C LEU A 97 1.52 17.42 1.29
N ALA A 98 0.67 18.11 0.54
CA ALA A 98 -0.45 18.91 1.04
C ALA A 98 -1.64 18.75 0.08
N PRO A 99 -2.22 17.54 0.01
CA PRO A 99 -3.25 17.22 -0.98
C PRO A 99 -4.48 18.10 -0.81
N CYS A 100 -5.24 18.24 -1.89
CA CYS A 100 -6.49 18.99 -1.85
C CYS A 100 -7.50 18.33 -0.91
N LYS A 101 -8.51 19.10 -0.48
CA LYS A 101 -9.52 18.62 0.47
C LYS A 101 -10.25 17.37 -0.01
N ALA A 102 -10.45 17.21 -1.33
CA ALA A 102 -11.12 16.04 -1.89
C ALA A 102 -10.27 14.77 -1.77
N THR A 103 -8.98 14.86 -2.10
CA THR A 103 -8.00 13.77 -1.92
C THR A 103 -7.85 13.42 -0.45
N GLN A 104 -7.72 14.43 0.42
CA GLN A 104 -7.64 14.21 1.87
C GLN A 104 -8.89 13.53 2.42
N ALA A 105 -10.09 14.01 2.08
CA ALA A 105 -11.35 13.41 2.53
C ALA A 105 -11.51 11.95 2.06
N SER A 106 -11.02 11.65 0.85
CA SER A 106 -11.03 10.28 0.32
C SER A 106 -10.05 9.36 1.05
N LEU A 107 -8.87 9.88 1.43
CA LEU A 107 -7.93 9.16 2.29
C LEU A 107 -8.51 8.93 3.70
N ASP A 108 -9.18 9.93 4.27
CA ASP A 108 -9.90 9.80 5.54
C ASP A 108 -11.00 8.74 5.47
N LEU A 109 -11.77 8.71 4.37
CA LEU A 109 -12.77 7.68 4.13
C LEU A 109 -12.14 6.29 4.06
N ALA A 110 -11.00 6.14 3.37
CA ALA A 110 -10.28 4.88 3.27
C ALA A 110 -9.73 4.40 4.61
N ARG A 111 -9.23 5.33 5.44
CA ARG A 111 -8.83 5.04 6.82
C ARG A 111 -10.02 4.55 7.64
N ASN A 112 -11.14 5.28 7.59
CA ASN A 112 -12.34 4.96 8.38
C ASN A 112 -12.93 3.60 7.98
N ASN A 113 -12.88 3.25 6.69
CA ASN A 113 -13.29 1.96 6.17
C ASN A 113 -12.21 0.85 6.30
N SER A 114 -11.06 1.16 6.91
CA SER A 114 -9.96 0.23 7.16
C SER A 114 -9.55 -0.57 5.93
N CYS A 115 -9.37 0.10 4.79
CA CYS A 115 -9.05 -0.58 3.53
C CYS A 115 -7.81 -1.46 3.67
N GLN A 116 -7.91 -2.69 3.14
CA GLN A 116 -6.89 -3.73 3.28
C GLN A 116 -5.89 -3.73 2.13
N LEU A 117 -6.22 -3.08 1.01
CA LEU A 117 -5.37 -2.97 -0.16
C LEU A 117 -5.33 -1.54 -0.67
N TYR A 118 -4.11 -1.06 -0.91
CA TYR A 118 -3.81 0.26 -1.46
C TYR A 118 -3.09 0.04 -2.80
N ILE A 119 -3.75 0.39 -3.90
CA ILE A 119 -3.18 0.36 -5.24
C ILE A 119 -2.81 1.79 -5.62
N ILE A 120 -1.52 2.10 -5.67
CA ILE A 120 -1.02 3.45 -5.97
C ILE A 120 -0.24 3.39 -7.29
N LEU A 121 -0.92 3.76 -8.38
CA LEU A 121 -0.36 3.81 -9.73
C LEU A 121 -0.19 5.27 -10.16
N VAL A 122 0.89 5.88 -9.67
CA VAL A 122 1.31 7.24 -10.02
C VAL A 122 2.71 7.16 -10.59
N ALA A 123 2.88 7.65 -11.82
CA ALA A 123 4.16 7.63 -12.54
C ALA A 123 5.23 8.43 -11.81
N ASN A 124 4.84 9.53 -11.15
CA ASN A 124 5.76 10.37 -10.40
C ASN A 124 6.03 9.82 -8.99
N GLY A 125 7.10 9.04 -8.84
CA GLY A 125 7.52 8.52 -7.54
C GLY A 125 7.88 9.59 -6.49
N HIS A 126 8.19 10.82 -6.88
CA HIS A 126 8.39 11.91 -5.92
C HIS A 126 7.07 12.32 -5.26
N GLN A 127 5.99 12.44 -6.05
CA GLN A 127 4.65 12.70 -5.51
C GLN A 127 4.17 11.54 -4.63
N VAL A 128 4.44 10.29 -5.01
CA VAL A 128 4.15 9.14 -4.14
C VAL A 128 4.92 9.24 -2.82
N GLY A 129 6.21 9.55 -2.85
CA GLY A 129 6.99 9.75 -1.62
C GLY A 129 6.42 10.84 -0.71
N ARG A 130 5.95 11.95 -1.31
CA ARG A 130 5.28 13.05 -0.61
C ARG A 130 3.94 12.63 0.00
N LEU A 131 3.12 11.88 -0.75
CA LEU A 131 1.89 11.28 -0.27
C LEU A 131 2.13 10.38 0.94
N LEU A 132 3.15 9.53 0.87
CA LEU A 132 3.48 8.62 1.97
C LEU A 132 3.96 9.38 3.21
N LYS A 133 4.79 10.42 3.05
CA LYS A 133 5.18 11.31 4.16
C LYS A 133 3.96 12.02 4.78
N PHE A 134 3.05 12.53 3.96
CA PHE A 134 1.80 13.14 4.42
C PHE A 134 0.94 12.12 5.19
N GLY A 135 0.72 10.95 4.59
CA GLY A 135 -0.05 9.86 5.18
C GLY A 135 0.53 9.36 6.50
N ASP A 136 1.86 9.32 6.63
CA ASP A 136 2.56 8.96 7.87
C ASP A 136 2.38 10.02 8.96
N ARG A 137 2.56 11.30 8.60
CA ARG A 137 2.42 12.45 9.50
C ARG A 137 1.02 12.56 10.08
N TYR A 138 -0.01 12.39 9.26
CA TYR A 138 -1.41 12.53 9.65
C TYR A 138 -2.11 11.20 9.93
N ARG A 139 -1.39 10.08 9.90
CA ARG A 139 -1.91 8.71 10.13
C ARG A 139 -3.13 8.38 9.25
N LEU A 140 -3.10 8.81 7.98
CA LEU A 140 -4.17 8.56 7.02
C LEU A 140 -4.03 7.21 6.30
N LEU A 141 -2.83 6.64 6.30
CA LEU A 141 -2.54 5.38 5.62
C LEU A 141 -2.46 4.23 6.62
N ASN A 142 -3.16 3.14 6.32
CA ASN A 142 -3.10 1.93 7.15
C ASN A 142 -1.81 1.14 6.90
N THR A 143 -0.82 1.32 7.78
CA THR A 143 0.49 0.62 7.70
C THR A 143 0.42 -0.92 7.67
N ARG A 144 -0.69 -1.53 8.12
CA ARG A 144 -0.89 -3.00 8.11
C ARG A 144 -1.51 -3.51 6.82
N ALA A 145 -1.98 -2.62 5.95
CA ALA A 145 -2.58 -2.98 4.69
C ALA A 145 -1.53 -3.48 3.68
N ASN A 146 -2.02 -4.14 2.64
CA ASN A 146 -1.23 -4.51 1.48
C ASN A 146 -1.11 -3.31 0.55
N TYR A 147 0.10 -3.03 0.06
CA TYR A 147 0.38 -1.94 -0.86
C TYR A 147 0.88 -2.50 -2.18
N LEU A 148 0.28 -2.05 -3.28
CA LEU A 148 0.73 -2.31 -4.63
C LEU A 148 1.10 -0.97 -5.26
N MET A 149 2.39 -0.77 -5.56
CA MET A 149 2.92 0.49 -6.06
C MET A 149 3.72 0.28 -7.34
N LEU A 150 3.87 1.33 -8.14
CA LEU A 150 4.87 1.34 -9.19
C LEU A 150 6.27 1.43 -8.57
N PHE A 151 7.23 0.72 -9.17
CA PHE A 151 8.62 0.81 -8.77
C PHE A 151 9.21 2.14 -9.23
N ASP A 152 9.79 2.89 -8.30
CA ASP A 152 10.57 4.09 -8.57
C ASP A 152 11.77 4.13 -7.62
N SER A 153 12.98 4.33 -8.16
CA SER A 153 14.20 4.40 -7.35
C SER A 153 14.17 5.51 -6.29
N ARG A 154 13.45 6.60 -6.55
CA ARG A 154 13.33 7.77 -5.65
C ARG A 154 12.60 7.42 -4.35
N LEU A 155 11.76 6.39 -4.36
CA LEU A 155 11.07 5.89 -3.17
C LEU A 155 12.04 5.26 -2.14
N PHE A 156 13.24 4.89 -2.57
CA PHE A 156 14.28 4.30 -1.72
C PHE A 156 15.37 5.29 -1.33
N SER A 157 15.10 6.60 -1.49
CA SER A 157 15.94 7.66 -0.95
C SER A 157 15.99 7.61 0.58
N GLU A 158 17.10 8.08 1.15
CA GLU A 158 17.37 8.06 2.59
C GLU A 158 16.22 8.65 3.41
N GLU A 159 15.66 9.76 2.95
CA GLU A 159 14.54 10.45 3.60
C GLU A 159 13.25 9.64 3.69
N LEU A 160 13.08 8.61 2.85
CA LEU A 160 11.88 7.77 2.82
C LEU A 160 12.12 6.40 3.45
N LEU A 161 13.35 6.06 3.82
CA LEU A 161 13.70 4.75 4.38
C LEU A 161 12.94 4.41 5.65
N PHE A 162 12.59 5.41 6.46
CA PHE A 162 11.82 5.20 7.68
C PHE A 162 10.40 4.70 7.39
N LEU A 163 9.79 5.06 6.25
CA LEU A 163 8.45 4.63 5.88
C LEU A 163 8.41 3.12 5.67
N TRP A 164 9.46 2.56 5.06
CA TRP A 164 9.56 1.13 4.76
C TRP A 164 9.75 0.26 6.01
N LYS A 165 10.15 0.86 7.15
CA LYS A 165 10.11 0.19 8.47
C LYS A 165 8.68 0.04 9.01
N ARG A 166 7.75 0.88 8.56
CA ARG A 166 6.34 0.90 9.01
C ARG A 166 5.43 0.19 8.01
N ILE A 167 5.65 0.39 6.71
CA ILE A 167 4.88 -0.21 5.61
C ILE A 167 5.58 -1.49 5.16
N ILE A 168 5.24 -2.60 5.81
CA ILE A 168 5.94 -3.88 5.64
C ILE A 168 5.44 -4.63 4.39
N ASN A 169 4.13 -4.60 4.14
CA ASN A 169 3.47 -5.38 3.10
C ASN A 169 3.33 -4.57 1.81
N VAL A 170 4.44 -4.32 1.13
CA VAL A 170 4.48 -3.61 -0.15
C VAL A 170 5.02 -4.47 -1.28
N VAL A 171 4.38 -4.40 -2.44
CA VAL A 171 4.81 -4.99 -3.69
C VAL A 171 4.96 -3.87 -4.72
N PHE A 172 6.16 -3.77 -5.29
CA PHE A 172 6.46 -2.84 -6.36
C PHE A 172 6.39 -3.55 -7.71
N ILE A 173 5.73 -2.91 -8.66
CA ILE A 173 5.65 -3.35 -10.05
C ILE A 173 6.65 -2.55 -10.87
N ARG A 174 7.60 -3.23 -11.51
CA ARG A 174 8.51 -2.64 -12.48
C ARG A 174 8.22 -3.22 -13.85
N GLN A 175 7.88 -2.36 -14.81
CA GLN A 175 7.70 -2.77 -16.19
C GLN A 175 9.04 -2.80 -16.92
N PHE A 176 9.21 -3.82 -17.77
CA PHE A 176 10.30 -3.90 -18.73
C PHE A 176 9.72 -4.13 -20.12
N SER A 177 10.02 -3.22 -21.05
CA SER A 177 9.65 -3.41 -22.45
C SER A 177 10.73 -4.19 -23.20
N GLY A 178 10.33 -5.25 -23.89
CA GLY A 178 11.22 -6.09 -24.70
C GLY A 178 11.26 -5.66 -26.16
N LYS A 179 12.32 -6.05 -26.89
CA LYS A 179 12.51 -5.73 -28.32
C LYS A 179 11.43 -6.29 -29.28
N ALA A 180 10.50 -7.11 -28.80
CA ALA A 180 9.50 -7.82 -29.62
C ALA A 180 8.15 -8.02 -28.90
N GLN A 181 7.51 -6.93 -28.44
CA GLN A 181 6.16 -6.93 -27.84
C GLN A 181 5.97 -7.85 -26.62
N ASN A 182 7.07 -8.24 -25.97
CA ASN A 182 7.03 -9.15 -24.83
C ASN A 182 7.30 -8.36 -23.55
N ASP A 183 6.35 -7.51 -23.20
CA ASP A 183 6.41 -6.74 -21.96
C ASP A 183 6.28 -7.71 -20.80
N TRP A 184 7.18 -7.56 -19.83
CA TRP A 184 7.20 -8.37 -18.63
C TRP A 184 7.33 -7.47 -17.43
N PHE A 185 6.74 -7.91 -16.33
CA PHE A 185 6.68 -7.14 -15.10
C PHE A 185 7.47 -7.88 -14.04
N GLU A 186 8.40 -7.18 -13.42
CA GLU A 186 9.08 -7.65 -12.23
C GLU A 186 8.33 -7.17 -11.00
N LEU A 187 8.03 -8.12 -10.11
CA LEU A 187 7.47 -7.82 -8.81
C LEU A 187 8.58 -7.88 -7.78
N SER A 188 8.71 -6.83 -6.98
CA SER A 188 9.69 -6.75 -5.90
C SER A 188 9.03 -6.28 -4.61
N THR A 189 9.70 -6.48 -3.48
CA THR A 189 9.17 -6.11 -2.16
C THR A 189 10.29 -5.56 -1.28
N VAL A 190 9.93 -4.81 -0.25
CA VAL A 190 10.87 -4.45 0.81
C VAL A 190 11.29 -5.71 1.57
N PRO A 191 12.60 -5.97 1.74
CA PRO A 191 13.06 -7.06 2.59
C PRO A 191 12.66 -6.82 4.05
N PHE A 192 12.18 -7.86 4.71
CA PHE A 192 11.90 -7.85 6.14
C PHE A 192 12.47 -9.12 6.78
N PRO A 193 13.08 -9.03 7.99
CA PRO A 193 13.44 -7.79 8.71
C PRO A 193 14.44 -6.91 7.95
N ILE A 194 14.44 -5.61 8.24
CA ILE A 194 15.25 -4.60 7.55
C ILE A 194 16.63 -4.48 8.19
N ALA A 195 17.69 -4.80 7.44
CA ALA A 195 19.08 -4.76 7.91
C ALA A 195 19.96 -3.67 7.26
N PHE A 196 19.40 -2.77 6.43
CA PHE A 196 20.22 -1.77 5.73
C PHE A 196 20.56 -0.56 6.62
N ARG A 197 21.79 -0.05 6.49
CA ARG A 197 22.23 1.20 7.13
C ARG A 197 21.81 2.41 6.30
N ASP A 198 22.16 2.43 5.01
CA ASP A 198 22.02 3.65 4.18
C ASP A 198 21.24 3.43 2.86
N VAL A 199 21.21 2.21 2.30
CA VAL A 199 20.56 1.93 1.00
C VAL A 199 19.63 0.73 1.07
N LEU A 200 18.37 0.91 0.70
CA LEU A 200 17.38 -0.17 0.58
C LEU A 200 17.36 -0.69 -0.86
N ALA A 201 17.74 -1.96 -1.02
CA ALA A 201 17.56 -2.69 -2.27
C ALA A 201 16.30 -3.58 -2.19
N PRO A 202 15.26 -3.33 -3.01
CA PRO A 202 14.08 -4.19 -3.05
C PRO A 202 14.44 -5.62 -3.45
N ARG A 203 13.82 -6.59 -2.78
CA ARG A 203 13.99 -8.01 -3.08
C ARG A 203 12.97 -8.41 -4.15
N ARG A 204 13.46 -8.98 -5.25
CA ARG A 204 12.60 -9.56 -6.28
C ARG A 204 11.76 -10.72 -5.71
N LEU A 205 10.46 -10.67 -5.94
CA LEU A 205 9.48 -11.69 -5.58
C LEU A 205 9.25 -12.64 -6.74
N ASP A 206 8.77 -12.12 -7.86
CA ASP A 206 8.38 -12.92 -9.02
C ASP A 206 8.52 -12.09 -10.31
N VAL A 207 8.32 -12.75 -11.43
CA VAL A 207 8.13 -12.12 -12.73
C VAL A 207 6.83 -12.58 -13.31
N TRP A 208 6.08 -11.62 -13.83
CA TRP A 208 4.90 -11.87 -14.62
C TRP A 208 5.19 -11.61 -16.09
N ASN A 209 4.86 -12.59 -16.93
CA ASN A 209 5.02 -12.50 -18.37
C ASN A 209 3.93 -13.35 -19.04
N ARG A 210 3.33 -12.86 -20.14
CA ARG A 210 2.28 -13.57 -20.89
C ARG A 210 1.17 -14.13 -19.99
N SER A 211 0.64 -13.30 -19.08
CA SER A 211 -0.47 -13.68 -18.18
C SER A 211 -0.15 -14.82 -17.20
N GLN A 212 1.13 -15.02 -16.88
CA GLN A 212 1.56 -16.04 -15.94
C GLN A 212 2.70 -15.56 -15.05
N PHE A 213 2.65 -15.98 -13.78
CA PHE A 213 3.74 -15.82 -12.82
C PHE A 213 4.75 -16.95 -13.00
N ARG A 214 6.04 -16.61 -13.06
CA ARG A 214 7.10 -17.61 -13.28
C ARG A 214 7.28 -18.56 -12.10
N LYS A 215 7.23 -18.04 -10.87
CA LYS A 215 7.37 -18.86 -9.64
C LYS A 215 6.04 -19.13 -8.96
N GLY A 216 5.03 -18.27 -9.17
CA GLY A 216 3.76 -18.34 -8.46
C GLY A 216 3.91 -17.99 -6.97
N SER A 217 4.85 -17.10 -6.64
CA SER A 217 5.15 -16.77 -5.23
C SER A 217 3.98 -16.04 -4.56
N VAL A 218 3.79 -16.27 -3.26
CA VAL A 218 2.82 -15.51 -2.47
C VAL A 218 3.28 -14.05 -2.38
N LEU A 219 2.48 -13.14 -2.93
CA LEU A 219 2.86 -11.73 -3.08
C LEU A 219 2.87 -10.98 -1.75
N PHE A 220 1.84 -11.22 -0.92
CA PHE A 220 1.66 -10.59 0.38
C PHE A 220 1.75 -11.65 1.49
N LYS A 221 2.95 -12.19 1.69
CA LYS A 221 3.21 -13.09 2.82
C LYS A 221 3.24 -12.27 4.11
N ASP A 222 2.64 -12.79 5.18
CA ASP A 222 2.89 -12.25 6.51
C ASP A 222 4.39 -12.33 6.81
N LYS A 223 5.01 -11.17 7.07
CA LYS A 223 6.44 -11.07 7.38
C LYS A 223 6.69 -10.98 8.88
N THR A 224 5.65 -10.86 9.70
CA THR A 224 5.76 -10.57 11.14
C THR A 224 5.94 -11.81 12.01
N TRP A 225 5.66 -13.00 11.48
CA TRP A 225 5.76 -14.28 12.21
C TRP A 225 7.21 -14.74 12.49
N ASP A 226 8.19 -14.28 11.71
CA ASP A 226 9.59 -14.68 11.84
C ASP A 226 10.54 -13.50 11.59
N LEU A 227 11.26 -13.11 12.64
CA LEU A 227 12.28 -12.07 12.61
C LEU A 227 13.65 -12.60 12.20
N LYS A 228 13.81 -13.88 11.83
CA LYS A 228 15.07 -14.47 11.33
C LYS A 228 16.29 -14.17 12.21
N ASN A 229 16.13 -14.35 13.52
CA ASN A 229 17.12 -14.02 14.55
C ASN A 229 17.49 -12.53 14.67
N GLU A 230 16.77 -11.62 14.01
CA GLU A 230 16.90 -10.18 14.25
C GLU A 230 16.17 -9.75 15.52
N THR A 231 16.75 -8.79 16.23
CA THR A 231 16.17 -8.24 17.46
C THR A 231 15.31 -7.01 17.17
N LEU A 232 14.07 -7.00 17.66
CA LEU A 232 13.22 -5.82 17.62
C LEU A 232 13.44 -4.94 18.86
N ARG A 233 13.76 -3.67 18.67
CA ARG A 233 13.82 -2.69 19.77
C ARG A 233 12.42 -2.19 20.07
N VAL A 234 11.95 -2.45 21.29
CA VAL A 234 10.63 -2.01 21.77
C VAL A 234 10.83 -0.88 22.76
N ALA A 235 10.15 0.25 22.52
CA ALA A 235 10.08 1.35 23.48
C ALA A 235 8.88 1.12 24.40
N VAL A 236 9.12 1.12 25.71
CA VAL A 236 8.08 0.96 26.74
C VAL A 236 8.04 2.20 27.63
N PHE A 237 6.83 2.66 27.96
CA PHE A 237 6.60 3.74 28.91
C PHE A 237 6.08 3.16 30.20
N ALA A 238 6.79 3.41 31.31
CA ALA A 238 6.39 2.92 32.62
C ALA A 238 4.98 3.42 32.98
N HIS A 239 4.05 2.49 33.20
CA HIS A 239 2.69 2.77 33.65
C HIS A 239 2.10 1.54 34.38
N VAL A 240 1.23 1.77 35.36
CA VAL A 240 0.59 0.71 36.14
C VAL A 240 -0.74 0.30 35.47
N PRO A 241 -1.06 -1.00 35.35
CA PRO A 241 -0.28 -2.18 35.71
C PRO A 241 0.60 -2.73 34.57
N GLY A 242 0.66 -2.05 33.42
CA GLY A 242 1.22 -2.60 32.18
C GLY A 242 2.72 -2.80 32.19
N THR A 243 3.49 -1.78 32.57
CA THR A 243 4.95 -1.84 32.61
C THR A 243 5.53 -1.10 33.82
N LEU A 244 6.31 -1.82 34.62
CA LEU A 244 7.00 -1.36 35.81
C LEU A 244 8.48 -1.68 35.68
N LYS A 245 9.33 -0.76 36.10
CA LYS A 245 10.76 -1.07 36.22
C LYS A 245 10.94 -2.02 37.41
N ALA A 246 11.37 -3.24 37.15
CA ALA A 246 11.66 -4.23 38.18
C ALA A 246 13.03 -3.93 38.82
N ASN A 247 13.09 -3.95 40.14
CA ASN A 247 14.36 -3.96 40.87
C ASN A 247 14.98 -5.36 40.74
N THR A 248 16.24 -5.42 40.29
CA THR A 248 16.96 -6.62 39.81
C THR A 248 17.38 -7.61 40.90
N SER A 249 16.66 -7.71 42.03
CA SER A 249 17.06 -8.57 43.14
C SER A 249 16.37 -9.94 43.22
N SER A 250 15.37 -10.28 42.40
CA SER A 250 14.65 -11.56 42.60
C SER A 250 13.93 -12.20 41.40
N LEU A 251 14.19 -11.81 40.14
CA LEU A 251 13.57 -12.48 38.99
C LEU A 251 14.62 -13.04 38.04
N ARG A 252 14.46 -14.32 37.69
CA ARG A 252 15.25 -15.05 36.66
C ARG A 252 15.18 -14.24 35.37
N THR A 253 16.21 -13.46 35.12
CA THR A 253 16.28 -12.53 34.02
C THR A 253 16.91 -13.23 32.83
N ILE A 254 16.20 -13.18 31.70
CA ILE A 254 16.82 -13.26 30.39
C ILE A 254 17.64 -11.97 30.28
N ASP A 255 18.94 -12.06 30.00
CA ASP A 255 19.88 -10.93 29.92
C ASP A 255 19.49 -9.91 28.82
N ILE A 256 18.55 -9.02 29.13
CA ILE A 256 18.09 -7.97 28.23
C ILE A 256 17.83 -6.69 29.05
N GLY A 257 18.90 -5.96 29.40
CA GLY A 257 18.80 -4.58 29.90
C GLY A 257 18.04 -4.40 31.24
N PRO A 258 17.57 -3.18 31.57
CA PRO A 258 16.85 -2.95 32.81
C PRO A 258 15.58 -3.82 32.84
N ALA A 259 15.43 -4.64 33.87
CA ALA A 259 14.30 -5.56 33.99
C ALA A 259 12.99 -4.76 34.07
N PHE A 260 12.04 -5.08 33.20
CA PHE A 260 10.67 -4.57 33.25
C PHE A 260 9.72 -5.74 33.59
N ALA A 261 8.65 -5.45 34.33
CA ALA A 261 7.60 -6.39 34.69
C ALA A 261 6.22 -5.74 34.47
N GLY A 262 5.16 -6.54 34.44
CA GLY A 262 3.78 -6.04 34.28
C GLY A 262 3.01 -6.81 33.21
N SER A 263 1.70 -6.55 33.13
CA SER A 263 0.79 -7.36 32.32
C SER A 263 1.11 -7.31 30.82
N GLU A 264 1.66 -6.21 30.32
CA GLU A 264 2.07 -6.09 28.91
C GLU A 264 3.35 -6.90 28.62
N ILE A 265 4.32 -6.90 29.55
CA ILE A 265 5.55 -7.68 29.43
C ILE A 265 5.24 -9.17 29.49
N GLU A 266 4.35 -9.59 30.40
CA GLU A 266 3.89 -10.97 30.52
C GLU A 266 3.16 -11.44 29.26
N ALA A 267 2.29 -10.60 28.68
CA ALA A 267 1.61 -10.91 27.43
C ALA A 267 2.61 -11.12 26.28
N ILE A 268 3.65 -10.27 26.18
CA ILE A 268 4.72 -10.42 25.18
C ILE A 268 5.48 -11.73 25.40
N CYS A 269 5.91 -12.02 26.63
CA CYS A 269 6.62 -13.26 26.95
C CYS A 269 5.76 -14.52 26.69
N TYR A 270 4.46 -14.46 26.99
CA TYR A 270 3.53 -15.56 26.72
C TYR A 270 3.32 -15.78 25.22
N SER A 271 3.22 -14.71 24.43
CA SER A 271 3.17 -14.80 22.97
C SER A 271 4.44 -15.41 22.36
N ILE A 272 5.60 -15.18 22.98
CA ILE A 272 6.88 -15.75 22.52
C ILE A 272 7.00 -17.24 22.90
N ASN A 273 6.63 -17.64 24.13
CA ASN A 273 6.80 -19.00 24.64
C ASN A 273 5.76 -20.03 24.17
N LYS A 274 4.75 -19.62 23.40
CA LYS A 274 3.73 -20.54 22.84
C LYS A 274 4.24 -21.30 21.60
N PHE A 275 5.51 -21.15 21.26
CA PHE A 275 6.19 -21.71 20.09
C PHE A 275 7.60 -22.18 20.50
#